data_AF-A0A0N4VB44-F1
#
_entry.id   AF-A0A0N4VB44-F1
#
_cell.length_a   1.000
_cell.length_b   1.000
_cell.length_c   1.000
_cell.angle_alpha   90.00
_cell.angle_beta   90.00
_cell.angle_gamma   90.00
#
_symmetry.space_group_name_H-M   'P 1'
#
loop_
_entity.id
_entity.type
_entity.pdbx_description
1 polymer ?
#
loop_
_entity_poly.entity_id
_entity_poly.type
_entity_poly.pdbx_seq_one_letter_code
_entity_poly.pdbx_strand_id
1 'polypeptide(L)'
;MIHLVSEHIWSEDYLVRSFYLKNLKTNETRTITQFHYLTWPLKGVPATTKALLEFRRKVNKSYRGKAAPIIVHCTDGIGRTGAYCLLDIVLNRITKGLKELNIAGSLEHIRDQRRGMVDSIEQYKLVFICVAEEVTAMLKALPR
;
A
#
# COMPACT_ATOMS: atom_id res chain seq x y z
N MET A 1 -8.01 -17.47 18.20
CA MET A 1 -6.81 -17.07 18.95
C MET A 1 -5.87 -16.34 18.02
N ILE A 2 -5.28 -15.24 18.47
CA ILE A 2 -4.28 -14.45 17.73
C ILE A 2 -3.03 -14.39 18.61
N HIS A 3 -1.88 -14.73 18.04
CA HIS A 3 -0.60 -14.70 18.74
C HIS A 3 0.41 -13.87 17.94
N LEU A 4 1.03 -12.87 18.56
CA LEU A 4 2.13 -12.12 17.96
C LEU A 4 3.38 -12.99 17.96
N VAL A 5 3.85 -13.37 16.78
CA VAL A 5 5.06 -14.20 16.60
C VAL A 5 6.30 -13.34 16.59
N SER A 6 6.26 -12.21 15.89
CA SER A 6 7.38 -11.26 15.83
C SER A 6 6.91 -9.85 15.53
N GLU A 7 7.68 -8.87 16.00
CA GLU A 7 7.58 -7.46 15.63
C GLU A 7 8.97 -6.97 15.21
N HIS A 8 9.03 -6.26 14.08
CA HIS A 8 10.27 -5.69 13.56
C HIS A 8 10.04 -4.24 13.16
N ILE A 9 10.71 -3.33 13.87
CA ILE A 9 10.72 -1.90 13.58
C ILE A 9 11.74 -1.65 12.48
N TRP A 10 11.27 -1.30 11.28
CA TRP A 10 12.15 -1.06 10.13
C TRP A 10 12.70 0.36 10.09
N SER A 11 11.91 1.30 10.59
CA SER A 11 12.21 2.73 10.64
C SER A 11 11.22 3.39 11.60
N GLU A 12 11.38 4.69 11.80
CA GLU A 12 10.41 5.55 12.49
C GLU A 12 9.04 5.56 11.78
N ASP A 13 9.03 5.32 10.47
CA ASP A 13 7.84 5.45 9.63
C ASP A 13 6.97 4.20 9.57
N TYR A 14 7.53 3.00 9.79
CA TYR A 14 6.76 1.76 9.76
C TYR A 14 7.43 0.58 10.45
N LEU A 15 6.59 -0.35 10.88
CA LEU A 15 6.97 -1.63 11.44
C LEU A 15 6.22 -2.78 10.75
N VAL A 16 6.70 -4.00 10.96
CA VAL A 16 6.10 -5.24 10.45
C VAL A 16 5.88 -6.21 11.59
N ARG A 17 4.68 -6.80 11.66
CA ARG A 17 4.33 -7.85 12.62
C ARG A 17 3.97 -9.14 11.92
N SER A 18 4.38 -10.25 12.49
CA SER A 18 3.91 -11.57 12.09
C SER A 18 2.96 -12.10 13.17
N PHE A 19 1.76 -12.50 12.77
CA PHE A 19 0.76 -13.09 13.65
C PHE A 19 0.48 -14.53 13.25
N TYR A 20 0.30 -15.38 14.24
CA TYR A 20 -0.28 -16.70 14.09
C TYR A 20 -1.74 -16.66 14.51
N LEU A 21 -2.63 -17.02 13.60
CA LEU A 21 -4.07 -17.07 13.82
C LEU A 21 -4.51 -18.52 13.85
N LYS A 22 -5.32 -18.88 14.84
CA LYS A 22 -6.06 -20.14 14.91
C LYS A 22 -7.55 -19.88 15.02
N ASN A 23 -8.32 -20.41 14.07
CA ASN A 23 -9.77 -20.46 14.16
C ASN A 23 -10.16 -21.49 15.22
N LEU A 24 -10.83 -21.06 16.29
CA LEU A 24 -11.17 -21.94 17.42
C LEU A 24 -12.32 -22.89 17.11
N LYS A 25 -13.10 -22.63 16.05
CA LYS A 25 -14.21 -23.49 15.62
C LYS A 25 -13.73 -24.59 14.67
N THR A 26 -12.92 -24.22 13.66
CA THR A 26 -12.45 -25.15 12.63
C THR A 26 -11.07 -25.75 12.92
N ASN A 27 -10.36 -25.24 13.92
CA ASN A 27 -8.94 -25.51 14.19
C ASN A 27 -7.97 -25.17 13.05
N GLU A 28 -8.44 -24.55 11.96
CA GLU A 28 -7.58 -24.07 10.88
C GLU A 28 -6.66 -22.95 11.36
N THR A 29 -5.49 -22.86 10.76
CA THR A 29 -4.44 -21.94 11.16
C THR A 29 -3.91 -21.15 9.97
N ARG A 30 -3.45 -19.93 10.22
CA ARG A 30 -2.87 -19.05 9.20
C ARG A 30 -1.85 -18.11 9.82
N THR A 31 -0.75 -17.88 9.11
CA THR A 31 0.17 -16.79 9.43
C THR A 31 -0.22 -15.53 8.66
N ILE A 32 -0.31 -14.40 9.35
CA ILE A 32 -0.60 -13.08 8.77
C ILE A 32 0.57 -12.15 9.01
N THR A 33 1.03 -11.49 7.95
CA THR A 33 2.01 -10.39 8.06
C THR A 33 1.26 -9.06 8.02
N GLN A 34 1.33 -8.28 9.09
CA GLN A 34 0.79 -6.93 9.16
C GLN A 34 1.91 -5.92 8.89
N PHE A 35 1.68 -5.05 7.91
CA PHE A 35 2.52 -3.89 7.64
C PHE A 35 1.82 -2.65 8.23
N HIS A 36 2.49 -1.95 9.15
CA HIS A 36 1.90 -0.81 9.86
C HIS A 36 2.71 0.45 9.60
N TYR A 37 2.16 1.35 8.78
CA TYR A 37 2.71 2.67 8.51
C TYR A 37 2.27 3.64 9.62
N LEU A 38 3.22 4.24 10.32
CA LEU A 38 3.04 4.96 11.59
C LEU A 38 2.92 6.47 11.41
N THR A 39 3.63 7.02 10.42
CA THR A 39 3.86 8.47 10.30
C THR A 39 2.95 9.16 9.29
N TRP A 40 1.91 8.48 8.79
CA TRP A 40 0.90 9.14 7.95
C TRP A 40 -0.12 9.88 8.84
N PRO A 41 -0.10 11.22 8.85
CA PRO A 41 -0.97 12.00 9.74
C PRO A 41 -2.45 11.78 9.44
N LEU A 42 -3.31 12.03 10.44
CA LEU A 42 -4.76 11.93 10.27
C LEU A 42 -5.29 12.94 9.24
N LYS A 43 -4.71 14.14 9.21
CA LYS A 43 -4.99 15.19 8.22
C LYS A 43 -3.73 15.48 7.43
N GLY A 44 -3.85 15.58 6.11
CA GLY A 44 -2.72 15.82 5.21
C GLY A 44 -2.04 14.54 4.72
N VAL A 45 -0.74 14.66 4.41
CA VAL A 45 0.07 13.62 3.76
C VAL A 45 1.44 13.49 4.45
N PRO A 46 2.17 12.37 4.27
CA PRO A 46 3.52 12.24 4.78
C PRO A 46 4.43 13.34 4.22
N ALA A 47 5.37 13.83 5.04
CA ALA A 47 6.30 14.89 4.65
C ALA A 47 7.27 14.44 3.54
N THR A 48 7.55 13.14 3.46
CA THR A 48 8.35 12.55 2.37
C THR A 48 7.66 11.31 1.82
N THR A 49 7.87 11.06 0.54
CA THR A 49 7.38 9.91 -0.23
C THR A 49 8.23 8.66 -0.04
N LYS A 50 9.51 8.82 0.30
CA LYS A 50 10.52 7.75 0.39
C LYS A 50 10.03 6.58 1.25
N ALA A 51 9.59 6.87 2.47
CA ALA A 51 9.13 5.84 3.40
C ALA A 51 7.90 5.10 2.87
N LEU A 52 6.95 5.81 2.24
CA LEU A 52 5.74 5.22 1.66
C LEU A 52 6.07 4.29 0.49
N LEU A 53 7.00 4.70 -0.37
CA LEU A 53 7.48 3.90 -1.49
C LEU A 53 8.24 2.64 -1.02
N GLU A 54 9.13 2.77 -0.05
CA GLU A 54 9.84 1.64 0.56
C GLU A 54 8.87 0.66 1.26
N PHE A 55 7.91 1.19 2.02
CA PHE A 55 6.84 0.43 2.64
C PHE A 55 6.06 -0.38 1.60
N ARG A 56 5.64 0.27 0.51
CA ARG A 56 4.95 -0.39 -0.61
C ARG A 56 5.78 -1.52 -1.22
N ARG A 57 7.07 -1.28 -1.52
CA ARG A 57 7.96 -2.31 -2.08
C ARG A 57 8.06 -3.53 -1.14
N LYS A 58 8.13 -3.31 0.18
CA LYS A 58 8.16 -4.39 1.18
C LYS A 58 6.85 -5.17 1.23
N VAL A 59 5.69 -4.50 1.21
CA VAL A 59 4.37 -5.15 1.14
C VAL A 59 4.31 -6.07 -0.09
N ASN A 60 4.64 -5.54 -1.27
CA ASN A 60 4.55 -6.28 -2.53
C ASN A 60 5.56 -7.43 -2.63
N LYS A 61 6.76 -7.29 -2.05
CA LYS A 61 7.74 -8.39 -1.95
C LYS A 61 7.27 -9.50 -0.99
N SER A 62 6.55 -9.14 0.07
CA SER A 62 6.01 -10.11 1.03
C SER A 62 4.78 -10.85 0.50
N TYR A 63 4.05 -10.25 -0.42
CA TYR A 63 2.87 -10.85 -1.02
C TYR A 63 3.25 -11.86 -2.11
N ARG A 64 3.10 -13.15 -1.82
CA ARG A 64 3.49 -14.25 -2.73
C ARG A 64 2.34 -14.78 -3.64
N GLY A 65 1.24 -14.04 -3.81
CA GLY A 65 0.06 -14.43 -4.62
C GLY A 65 -0.67 -15.69 -4.09
N LYS A 66 -1.68 -16.28 -4.76
CA LYS A 66 -2.99 -15.76 -5.22
C LYS A 66 -4.14 -16.17 -4.24
N ALA A 67 -3.83 -16.65 -3.04
CA ALA A 67 -4.84 -17.33 -2.20
C ALA A 67 -5.81 -16.38 -1.47
N ALA A 68 -5.45 -15.10 -1.28
CA ALA A 68 -6.28 -14.14 -0.55
C ALA A 68 -5.96 -12.68 -0.93
N PRO A 69 -6.94 -11.76 -0.85
CA PRO A 69 -6.69 -10.33 -1.06
C PRO A 69 -5.83 -9.73 0.07
N ILE A 70 -5.10 -8.65 -0.25
CA ILE A 70 -4.46 -7.81 0.76
C ILE A 70 -5.54 -6.95 1.42
N ILE A 71 -5.57 -6.94 2.76
CA ILE A 71 -6.42 -6.04 3.52
C ILE A 71 -5.65 -4.74 3.76
N VAL A 72 -6.21 -3.62 3.30
CA VAL A 72 -5.70 -2.27 3.53
C VAL A 72 -6.74 -1.49 4.32
N HIS A 73 -6.33 -0.85 5.42
CA HIS A 73 -7.22 -0.03 6.23
C HIS A 73 -6.51 1.23 6.74
N CYS A 74 -7.28 2.21 7.17
CA CYS A 74 -6.81 3.35 7.95
C CYS A 74 -7.82 3.61 9.08
N THR A 75 -8.41 4.81 9.17
CA THR A 75 -9.48 5.12 10.13
C THR A 75 -10.86 4.88 9.52
N ASP A 76 -11.12 5.46 8.35
CA ASP A 76 -12.40 5.36 7.62
C ASP A 76 -12.35 4.36 6.44
N GLY A 77 -11.15 3.91 6.09
CA GLY A 77 -10.91 3.05 4.93
C GLY A 77 -11.15 3.78 3.60
N ILE A 78 -11.00 5.10 3.55
CA ILE A 78 -11.29 5.93 2.37
C ILE A 78 -10.08 6.78 1.97
N GLY A 79 -9.58 7.64 2.86
CA GLY A 79 -8.51 8.60 2.54
C GLY A 79 -7.17 7.94 2.27
N ARG A 80 -6.41 7.66 3.34
CA ARG A 80 -5.09 7.01 3.28
C ARG A 80 -5.15 5.64 2.59
N THR A 81 -6.22 4.89 2.84
CA THR A 81 -6.49 3.61 2.16
C THR A 81 -6.63 3.80 0.66
N GLY A 82 -7.43 4.77 0.21
CA GLY A 82 -7.60 5.06 -1.21
C GLY A 82 -6.33 5.54 -1.87
N ALA A 83 -5.57 6.41 -1.20
CA ALA A 83 -4.29 6.91 -1.72
C ALA A 83 -3.28 5.78 -1.89
N TYR A 84 -3.15 4.89 -0.90
CA TYR A 84 -2.28 3.72 -0.98
C TYR A 84 -2.71 2.75 -2.10
N CYS A 85 -4.00 2.42 -2.18
CA CYS A 85 -4.53 1.52 -3.22
C CYS A 85 -4.36 2.11 -4.62
N LEU A 86 -4.62 3.40 -4.82
CA LEU A 86 -4.44 4.08 -6.10
C LEU A 86 -2.97 4.04 -6.53
N LEU A 87 -2.06 4.41 -5.63
CA LEU A 87 -0.62 4.34 -5.86
C LEU A 87 -0.19 2.92 -6.24
N ASP A 88 -0.67 1.92 -5.52
CA ASP A 88 -0.31 0.53 -5.78
C ASP A 88 -0.80 0.02 -7.13
N ILE A 89 -2.06 0.29 -7.49
CA ILE A 89 -2.64 -0.07 -8.79
C ILE A 89 -1.85 0.58 -9.93
N VAL A 90 -1.59 1.90 -9.83
CA VAL A 90 -0.91 2.66 -10.87
C VAL A 90 0.50 2.13 -11.09
N LEU A 91 1.31 2.00 -10.03
CA LEU A 91 2.68 1.51 -10.15
C LEU A 91 2.72 0.05 -10.61
N ASN A 92 1.79 -0.80 -10.17
CA ASN A 92 1.70 -2.18 -10.66
C ASN A 92 1.37 -2.26 -12.15
N ARG A 93 0.52 -1.36 -12.68
CA ARG A 93 0.24 -1.29 -14.12
C ARG A 93 1.49 -0.85 -14.89
N ILE A 94 2.20 0.17 -14.40
CA ILE A 94 3.46 0.65 -15.01
C ILE A 94 4.49 -0.49 -15.09
N THR A 95 4.74 -1.20 -13.99
CA THR A 95 5.68 -2.34 -13.96
C THR A 95 5.27 -3.49 -14.89
N LYS A 96 3.97 -3.63 -15.21
CA LYS A 96 3.45 -4.61 -16.17
C LYS A 96 3.48 -4.14 -17.63
N GLY A 97 4.10 -3.00 -17.93
CA GLY A 97 4.25 -2.50 -19.29
C GLY A 97 3.06 -1.71 -19.82
N LEU A 98 2.33 -1.02 -18.94
CA LEU A 98 1.27 -0.09 -19.34
C LEU A 98 1.81 0.95 -20.34
N LYS A 99 1.13 1.10 -21.49
CA LYS A 99 1.50 2.08 -22.52
C LYS A 99 1.01 3.49 -22.22
N GLU A 100 -0.17 3.61 -21.63
CA GLU A 100 -0.82 4.90 -21.34
C GLU A 100 -1.24 4.98 -19.87
N LEU A 101 -0.79 6.02 -19.19
CA LEU A 101 -1.08 6.23 -17.78
C LEU A 101 -2.28 7.16 -17.60
N ASN A 102 -3.39 6.61 -17.10
CA ASN A 102 -4.56 7.39 -16.68
C ASN A 102 -4.83 7.21 -15.17
N ILE A 103 -4.27 8.10 -14.35
CA ILE A 103 -4.44 8.08 -12.89
C ILE A 103 -5.87 8.47 -12.51
N ALA A 104 -6.50 9.42 -13.22
CA ALA A 104 -7.87 9.84 -12.96
C ALA A 104 -8.87 8.69 -13.19
N GLY A 105 -8.77 8.00 -14.32
CA GLY A 105 -9.58 6.80 -14.59
C GLY A 105 -9.30 5.66 -13.61
N SER A 106 -8.07 5.56 -13.08
CA SER A 106 -7.75 4.61 -12.01
C SER A 106 -8.41 5.00 -10.67
N LEU A 107 -8.52 6.29 -10.39
CA LEU A 107 -9.24 6.81 -9.22
C LEU A 107 -10.76 6.59 -9.34
N GLU A 108 -11.34 6.87 -10.50
CA GLU A 108 -12.75 6.58 -10.78
C GLU A 108 -13.05 5.10 -10.57
N HIS A 109 -12.21 4.23 -11.15
CA HIS A 109 -12.34 2.78 -11.01
C HIS A 109 -12.33 2.28 -9.56
N ILE A 110 -11.53 2.86 -8.66
CA ILE A 110 -11.56 2.48 -7.23
C ILE A 110 -12.73 3.14 -6.48
N ARG A 111 -13.23 4.29 -6.95
CA ARG A 111 -14.42 4.95 -6.40
C ARG A 111 -15.71 4.21 -6.74
N ASP A 112 -15.75 3.53 -7.89
CA ASP A 112 -16.84 2.63 -8.27
C ASP A 112 -16.97 1.42 -7.30
N GLN A 113 -15.85 0.99 -6.73
CA GLN A 113 -15.81 -0.15 -5.79
C GLN A 113 -16.03 0.29 -4.33
N ARG A 114 -15.58 1.49 -3.96
CA ARG A 114 -15.82 2.10 -2.65
C ARG A 114 -15.93 3.61 -2.81
N ARG A 115 -17.11 4.15 -2.54
CA ARG A 115 -17.36 5.59 -2.67
C ARG A 115 -16.38 6.39 -1.82
N GLY A 116 -15.87 7.49 -2.39
CA GLY A 116 -15.08 8.49 -1.68
C GLY A 116 -13.57 8.23 -1.63
N MET A 117 -13.08 7.10 -2.15
CA MET A 117 -11.65 6.75 -2.12
C MET A 117 -10.76 7.92 -2.56
N VAL A 118 -9.69 8.18 -1.79
CA VAL A 118 -8.88 9.43 -1.84
C VAL A 118 -9.76 10.63 -1.48
N ASP A 119 -9.63 11.09 -0.23
CA ASP A 119 -10.56 12.07 0.36
C ASP A 119 -10.14 13.53 0.13
N SER A 120 -8.88 13.77 -0.22
CA SER A 120 -8.32 15.12 -0.35
C SER A 120 -7.45 15.30 -1.60
N ILE A 121 -7.32 16.55 -2.03
CA ILE A 121 -6.48 16.93 -3.17
C ILE A 121 -5.01 16.68 -2.85
N GLU A 122 -4.58 16.87 -1.59
CA GLU A 122 -3.22 16.61 -1.14
C GLU A 122 -2.87 15.13 -1.27
N GLN A 123 -3.78 14.23 -0.88
CA GLN A 123 -3.59 12.78 -1.08
C GLN A 123 -3.51 12.42 -2.55
N TYR A 124 -4.35 13.03 -3.40
CA TYR A 124 -4.27 12.81 -4.84
C TYR A 124 -2.94 13.29 -5.42
N LYS A 125 -2.48 14.49 -5.05
CA LYS A 125 -1.16 15.03 -5.43
C LYS A 125 -0.01 14.14 -4.96
N LEU A 126 -0.08 13.63 -3.74
CA LEU A 126 0.91 12.69 -3.20
C LEU A 126 1.09 11.48 -4.13
N VAL A 127 0.00 10.92 -4.66
CA VAL A 127 0.07 9.80 -5.60
C VAL A 127 0.86 10.16 -6.85
N PHE A 128 0.63 11.34 -7.45
CA PHE A 128 1.42 11.80 -8.61
C PHE A 128 2.91 11.93 -8.28
N ILE A 129 3.24 12.53 -7.14
CA ILE A 129 4.65 12.72 -6.72
C ILE A 129 5.32 11.35 -6.54
N CYS A 130 4.69 10.42 -5.82
CA CYS A 130 5.20 9.07 -5.64
C CYS A 130 5.39 8.32 -6.97
N VAL A 131 4.44 8.46 -7.91
CA VAL A 131 4.54 7.81 -9.23
C VAL A 131 5.70 8.39 -10.03
N ALA A 132 5.84 9.72 -10.08
CA ALA A 132 6.92 10.38 -10.79
C ALA A 132 8.30 9.97 -10.26
N GLU A 133 8.46 9.92 -8.94
CA GLU A 133 9.71 9.49 -8.31
C GLU A 133 10.05 8.03 -8.61
N GLU A 134 9.07 7.13 -8.58
CA GLU A 134 9.32 5.71 -8.88
C GLU A 134 9.64 5.47 -10.33
N VAL A 135 8.92 6.10 -11.26
CA VAL A 135 9.26 6.02 -12.68
C VAL A 135 10.68 6.54 -12.91
N THR A 136 11.05 7.66 -12.28
CA THR A 136 12.42 8.19 -12.34
C THR A 136 13.45 7.18 -11.81
N ALA A 137 13.16 6.52 -10.69
CA ALA A 137 14.03 5.51 -10.11
C ALA A 137 14.17 4.26 -11.01
N MET A 138 13.07 3.80 -11.62
CA MET A 138 13.06 2.68 -12.56
C MET A 138 13.92 3.00 -13.80
N LEU A 139 13.78 4.19 -14.38
CA LEU A 139 14.57 4.61 -15.54
C LEU A 139 16.07 4.67 -15.24
N LYS A 140 16.45 5.14 -14.05
CA LYS A 140 17.86 5.17 -13.60
C LYS A 140 18.46 3.77 -13.39
N ALA A 141 17.62 2.77 -13.11
CA ALA A 141 18.05 1.39 -12.87
C ALA A 141 18.16 0.55 -14.16
N LEU A 142 17.76 1.09 -15.31
CA LEU A 142 17.91 0.39 -16.59
C LEU A 142 19.41 0.25 -16.93
N PRO A 143 19.84 -0.94 -17.39
CA PRO A 143 21.21 -1.11 -17.89
C PRO A 143 21.43 -0.13 -19.06
N ARG A 144 22.61 0.52 -19.05
CA ARG A 144 23.06 1.35 -20.17
C ARG A 144 23.46 0.49 -21.36
#